data_AF-A0A920HFA4-F1
#
_entry.id   AF-A0A920HFA4-F1
#
_cell.length_a   1.000
_cell.length_b   1.000
_cell.length_c   1.000
_cell.angle_alpha   90.00
_cell.angle_beta   90.00
_cell.angle_gamma   90.00
#
_symmetry.space_group_name_H-M   'P 1'
#
loop_
_entity.id
_entity.type
_entity.pdbx_description
1 polymer ?
#
loop_
_entity_poly.entity_id
_entity_poly.type
_entity_poly.pdbx_seq_one_letter_code
_entity_poly.pdbx_strand_id
1 'polypeptide(L)'
;MGFNCGIVGLPNVGKSTLFNSLTKTAAADAANYPFCTIEPNTGRVAVPDPRLIQIAELAKSAEVIPTFLEIVDIAGLVRGAASGEGLGNQFLANIREVDAIIHVLRCFDDSDITHVENSVDPIRDAATVETELMLADMDSLERRMAALTKKTRGGDKQCSS
;
A
#
# COMPACT_ATOMS: atom_id res chain seq x y z
N MET A 1 9.71 -14.00 4.11
CA MET A 1 9.38 -12.59 4.47
C MET A 1 9.36 -11.84 3.16
N GLY A 2 8.17 -11.51 2.66
CA GLY A 2 8.01 -10.62 1.50
C GLY A 2 8.05 -9.17 1.96
N PHE A 3 8.32 -8.25 1.03
CA PHE A 3 8.20 -6.81 1.26
C PHE A 3 6.97 -6.33 0.50
N ASN A 4 5.97 -5.86 1.24
CA ASN A 4 4.62 -5.58 0.73
C ASN A 4 4.44 -4.06 0.58
N CYS A 5 4.07 -3.63 -0.62
CA CYS A 5 3.83 -2.22 -0.94
C CYS A 5 2.34 -2.00 -1.22
N GLY A 6 1.68 -1.15 -0.44
CA GLY A 6 0.29 -0.76 -0.67
C GLY A 6 0.18 0.47 -1.56
N ILE A 7 -0.54 0.39 -2.67
CA ILE A 7 -0.84 1.57 -3.49
C ILE A 7 -2.05 2.29 -2.91
N VAL A 8 -1.87 3.58 -2.58
CA VAL A 8 -2.92 4.46 -2.04
C VAL A 8 -3.06 5.70 -2.91
N GLY A 9 -4.22 6.33 -2.83
CA GLY A 9 -4.52 7.58 -3.50
C GLY A 9 -6.01 7.87 -3.48
N LEU A 10 -6.38 9.09 -3.86
CA LEU A 10 -7.79 9.45 -4.02
C LEU A 10 -8.43 8.69 -5.20
N PRO A 11 -9.77 8.65 -5.30
CA PRO A 11 -10.44 8.14 -6.49
C PRO A 11 -9.97 8.87 -7.77
N ASN A 12 -9.94 8.13 -8.89
CA ASN A 12 -9.63 8.67 -10.22
C ASN A 12 -8.21 9.25 -10.42
N VAL A 13 -7.25 8.94 -9.54
CA VAL A 13 -5.84 9.37 -9.71
C VAL A 13 -5.02 8.45 -10.62
N GLY A 14 -5.61 7.38 -11.15
CA GLY A 14 -4.91 6.39 -11.99
C GLY A 14 -4.33 5.19 -11.23
N LYS A 15 -4.69 5.00 -9.95
CA LYS A 15 -4.25 3.88 -9.10
C LYS A 15 -4.41 2.51 -9.76
N SER A 16 -5.62 2.15 -10.21
CA SER A 16 -5.87 0.85 -10.83
C SER A 16 -5.18 0.70 -12.19
N THR A 17 -4.97 1.80 -12.92
CA THR A 17 -4.19 1.79 -14.17
C THR A 17 -2.72 1.46 -13.90
N LEU A 18 -2.13 2.08 -12.86
CA LEU A 18 -0.77 1.77 -12.42
C LEU A 18 -0.65 0.32 -11.95
N PHE A 19 -1.56 -0.12 -11.07
CA PHE A 19 -1.59 -1.50 -10.59
C PHE A 19 -1.67 -2.51 -11.73
N ASN A 20 -2.64 -2.33 -12.64
CA ASN A 20 -2.81 -3.22 -13.80
C ASN A 20 -1.58 -3.21 -14.73
N SER A 21 -0.88 -2.09 -14.84
CA SER A 21 0.34 -2.02 -15.65
C SER A 21 1.49 -2.80 -15.01
N LEU A 22 1.64 -2.69 -13.69
CA LEU A 22 2.63 -3.43 -12.92
C LEU A 22 2.34 -4.94 -12.89
N THR A 23 1.07 -5.33 -12.73
CA THR A 23 0.66 -6.74 -12.66
C THR A 23 0.59 -7.43 -14.02
N LYS A 24 0.35 -6.72 -15.13
CA LYS A 24 0.43 -7.30 -16.48
C LYS A 24 1.84 -7.75 -16.85
N THR A 25 2.86 -6.93 -16.52
CA THR A 25 4.27 -7.33 -16.71
C THR A 25 4.60 -8.54 -15.86
N ALA A 26 4.12 -8.56 -14.61
CA ALA A 26 4.28 -9.70 -13.71
C ALA A 26 3.57 -10.98 -14.17
N ALA A 27 2.35 -10.90 -14.71
CA ALA A 27 1.59 -12.06 -15.17
C ALA A 27 2.26 -12.76 -16.36
N ALA A 28 2.99 -12.02 -17.19
CA ALA A 28 3.81 -12.58 -18.27
C ALA A 28 4.99 -13.42 -17.71
N ASP A 29 5.61 -12.98 -16.62
CA ASP A 29 6.74 -13.67 -15.99
C ASP A 29 6.30 -14.80 -15.02
N ALA A 30 5.14 -14.65 -14.38
CA ALA A 30 4.59 -15.58 -13.38
C ALA A 30 3.97 -16.86 -13.98
N ALA A 31 3.76 -16.92 -15.29
CA ALA A 31 3.33 -18.14 -15.99
C ALA A 31 4.29 -19.33 -15.76
N ASN A 32 5.51 -19.07 -15.29
CA ASN A 32 6.53 -20.07 -14.99
C ASN A 32 6.46 -20.65 -13.55
N TYR A 33 5.61 -20.14 -12.64
CA TYR A 33 5.56 -20.59 -11.23
C TYR A 33 4.14 -21.02 -10.78
N PRO A 34 3.83 -22.33 -10.80
CA PRO A 34 2.46 -22.87 -10.67
C PRO A 34 1.81 -22.83 -9.27
N PHE A 35 2.39 -22.14 -8.28
CA PHE A 35 1.91 -22.13 -6.89
C PHE A 35 1.61 -20.73 -6.33
N CYS A 36 1.60 -19.69 -7.16
CA CYS A 36 1.29 -18.33 -6.67
C CYS A 36 -0.23 -18.11 -6.63
N THR A 37 -0.81 -18.00 -5.44
CA THR A 37 -2.17 -17.47 -5.27
C THR A 37 -2.13 -15.98 -5.55
N ILE A 38 -2.72 -15.55 -6.67
CA ILE A 38 -2.92 -14.14 -6.99
C ILE A 38 -4.27 -13.74 -6.41
N GLU A 39 -4.28 -13.06 -5.27
CA GLU A 39 -5.49 -12.40 -4.79
C GLU A 39 -5.84 -11.25 -5.76
N PRO A 40 -7.13 -10.95 -6.02
CA PRO A 40 -7.53 -10.02 -7.08
C PRO A 40 -6.96 -8.60 -6.94
N ASN A 41 -6.51 -8.23 -5.74
CA ASN A 41 -5.92 -6.93 -5.45
C ASN A 41 -4.43 -7.02 -5.07
N THR A 42 -3.76 -8.15 -5.32
CA THR A 42 -2.35 -8.35 -4.97
C THR A 42 -1.57 -8.89 -6.16
N GLY A 43 -0.38 -8.35 -6.44
CA GLY A 43 0.47 -8.77 -7.56
C GLY A 43 1.95 -8.77 -7.19
N ARG A 44 2.71 -9.71 -7.77
CA ARG A 44 4.15 -9.85 -7.53
C ARG A 44 4.95 -9.29 -8.69
N VAL A 45 5.74 -8.25 -8.48
CA VAL A 45 6.53 -7.60 -9.54
C VAL A 45 8.00 -7.93 -9.37
N ALA A 46 8.67 -8.39 -10.44
CA ALA A 46 10.10 -8.63 -10.44
C ALA A 46 10.87 -7.30 -10.32
N VAL A 47 11.89 -7.27 -9.47
CA VAL A 47 12.74 -6.08 -9.31
C VAL A 47 13.73 -6.02 -10.48
N PRO A 48 13.70 -4.95 -11.31
CA PRO A 48 14.64 -4.82 -12.41
C PRO A 48 16.05 -4.54 -11.87
N ASP A 49 16.95 -5.50 -12.04
CA ASP A 49 18.36 -5.37 -11.64
C ASP A 49 19.30 -5.79 -12.79
N PRO A 50 19.95 -4.84 -13.48
CA PRO A 50 20.86 -5.16 -14.58
C PRO A 50 22.11 -5.92 -14.12
N ARG A 51 22.47 -5.84 -12.83
CA ARG A 51 23.62 -6.59 -12.27
C ARG A 51 23.36 -8.08 -12.27
N LEU A 52 22.11 -8.48 -12.05
CA LEU A 52 21.71 -9.89 -12.05
C LEU A 52 21.94 -10.52 -13.43
N ILE A 53 21.62 -9.78 -14.50
CA ILE A 53 21.87 -10.20 -15.88
C ILE A 53 23.36 -10.35 -16.16
N GLN A 54 24.17 -9.35 -15.77
CA GLN A 54 25.62 -9.40 -15.95
C GLN A 54 26.27 -10.60 -15.24
N ILE A 55 25.85 -10.89 -14.01
CA ILE A 55 26.36 -12.04 -13.24
C ILE A 55 25.94 -13.35 -13.91
N ALA A 56 24.69 -13.45 -14.37
CA ALA A 56 24.20 -14.65 -15.06
C ALA A 56 24.97 -14.93 -16.35
N GLU A 57 25.30 -13.90 -17.13
CA GLU A 57 26.13 -14.02 -18.34
C GLU A 57 27.55 -14.48 -18.02
N LEU A 58 28.19 -13.90 -16.99
CA LEU A 58 29.54 -14.27 -16.56
C LEU A 58 29.60 -15.70 -16.00
N ALA A 59 28.62 -16.09 -15.21
CA ALA A 59 28.53 -17.42 -14.60
C ALA A 59 27.96 -18.48 -15.55
N LYS A 60 27.43 -18.08 -16.71
CA LYS A 60 26.69 -18.94 -17.65
C LYS A 60 25.53 -19.68 -16.96
N SER A 61 24.78 -18.96 -16.14
CA SER A 61 23.64 -19.52 -15.42
C SER A 61 22.55 -20.02 -16.39
N ALA A 62 21.95 -21.16 -16.09
CA ALA A 62 20.85 -21.72 -16.89
C ALA A 62 19.54 -20.92 -16.75
N GLU A 63 19.37 -20.22 -15.62
CA GLU A 63 18.18 -19.43 -15.31
C GLU A 63 18.57 -18.19 -14.52
N VAL A 64 17.78 -17.12 -14.66
CA VAL A 64 17.89 -15.88 -13.90
C VAL A 64 16.65 -15.73 -13.02
N ILE A 65 16.83 -15.81 -11.71
CA ILE A 65 15.74 -15.70 -10.74
C ILE A 65 15.82 -14.31 -10.08
N PRO A 66 14.93 -13.37 -10.42
CA PRO A 66 14.92 -12.06 -9.78
C PRO A 66 14.34 -12.13 -8.37
N THR A 67 14.60 -11.08 -7.58
CA THR A 67 13.81 -10.84 -6.38
C THR A 67 12.47 -10.21 -6.74
N PHE A 68 11.45 -10.41 -5.91
CA PHE A 68 10.09 -9.95 -6.17
C PHE A 68 9.62 -9.02 -5.05
N LEU A 69 8.88 -7.99 -5.43
CA LEU A 69 8.10 -7.16 -4.53
C LEU A 69 6.63 -7.54 -4.65
N GLU A 70 5.91 -7.51 -3.53
CA GLU A 70 4.48 -7.71 -3.51
C GLU A 70 3.80 -6.35 -3.48
N ILE A 71 2.84 -6.14 -4.38
CA ILE A 71 2.11 -4.89 -4.52
C ILE A 71 0.64 -5.17 -4.28
N VAL A 72 0.06 -4.42 -3.36
CA VAL A 72 -1.35 -4.52 -2.96
C VAL A 72 -2.08 -3.27 -3.44
N ASP A 73 -3.15 -3.43 -4.21
CA ASP A 73 -4.06 -2.35 -4.56
C ASP A 73 -5.01 -2.10 -3.38
N ILE A 74 -4.75 -1.03 -2.63
CA ILE A 74 -5.63 -0.65 -1.52
C ILE A 74 -6.80 0.16 -2.10
N ALA A 75 -8.02 -0.13 -1.68
CA ALA A 75 -9.21 0.61 -2.13
C ALA A 75 -9.01 2.12 -1.98
N GLY A 76 -9.62 2.94 -2.85
CA GLY A 76 -9.40 4.39 -2.83
C GLY A 76 -9.84 5.03 -1.50
N LEU A 77 -9.02 5.93 -0.96
CA LEU A 77 -9.35 6.69 0.24
C LEU A 77 -10.44 7.71 -0.10
N VAL A 78 -11.54 7.68 0.64
CA VAL A 78 -12.56 8.76 0.64
C VAL A 78 -12.36 9.57 1.92
N ARG A 79 -12.55 10.89 1.86
CA ARG A 79 -12.55 11.75 3.06
C ARG A 79 -13.45 11.15 4.14
N GLY A 80 -13.04 11.25 5.41
CA GLY A 80 -13.82 10.74 6.54
C GLY A 80 -13.57 9.25 6.83
N ALA A 81 -12.53 8.65 6.26
CA ALA A 81 -12.15 7.27 6.56
C ALA A 81 -11.85 7.05 8.05
N ALA A 82 -11.22 8.04 8.71
CA ALA A 82 -10.96 8.01 10.15
C ALA A 82 -12.23 8.21 10.99
N SER A 83 -13.31 8.78 10.43
CA SER A 83 -14.57 9.03 11.16
C SER A 83 -15.47 7.79 11.29
N GLY A 84 -15.06 6.64 10.73
CA GLY A 84 -15.69 5.34 11.01
C GLY A 84 -16.87 4.96 10.10
N GLU A 85 -17.13 5.69 9.01
CA GLU A 85 -18.01 5.19 7.96
C GLU A 85 -17.36 3.97 7.31
N GLY A 86 -18.04 2.81 7.33
CA GLY A 86 -17.44 1.46 7.29
C GLY A 86 -16.48 1.09 6.15
N LEU A 87 -16.32 1.91 5.11
CA LEU A 87 -15.27 1.76 4.10
C LEU A 87 -13.88 2.21 4.59
N GLY A 88 -13.82 3.21 5.48
CA GLY A 88 -12.56 3.77 5.97
C GLY A 88 -11.77 2.84 6.88
N ASN A 89 -12.45 2.07 7.73
CA ASN A 89 -11.80 1.11 8.62
C ASN A 89 -11.18 -0.07 7.87
N GLN A 90 -11.80 -0.52 6.77
CA GLN A 90 -11.25 -1.59 5.93
C GLN A 90 -9.99 -1.10 5.18
N PHE A 91 -10.01 0.15 4.71
CA PHE A 91 -8.84 0.80 4.13
C PHE A 91 -7.66 0.84 5.10
N LEU A 92 -7.88 1.32 6.32
CA LEU A 92 -6.84 1.43 7.35
C LEU A 92 -6.34 0.05 7.81
N ALA A 93 -7.19 -0.96 7.83
CA ALA A 93 -6.78 -2.34 8.09
C ALA A 93 -5.80 -2.84 7.03
N ASN A 94 -6.11 -2.63 5.74
CA ASN A 94 -5.24 -3.05 4.64
C ASN A 94 -3.90 -2.31 4.64
N ILE A 95 -3.86 -1.03 5.04
CA ILE A 95 -2.60 -0.28 5.18
C ILE A 95 -1.71 -0.87 6.28
N ARG A 96 -2.29 -1.41 7.35
CA ARG A 96 -1.50 -2.01 8.45
C ARG A 96 -0.82 -3.32 8.06
N GLU A 97 -1.28 -3.97 6.99
CA GLU A 97 -0.73 -5.23 6.47
C GLU A 97 0.40 -5.02 5.45
N VAL A 98 0.74 -3.75 5.10
CA VAL A 98 1.83 -3.43 4.17
C VAL A 98 3.02 -2.80 4.88
N ASP A 99 4.22 -3.01 4.33
CA ASP A 99 5.48 -2.48 4.86
C ASP A 99 5.79 -1.07 4.33
N ALA A 100 5.27 -0.74 3.14
CA ALA A 100 5.49 0.54 2.50
C ALA A 100 4.23 1.03 1.75
N ILE A 101 4.12 2.35 1.59
CA ILE A 101 3.01 2.99 0.88
C ILE A 101 3.53 3.62 -0.42
N ILE A 102 2.88 3.29 -1.53
CA ILE A 102 3.03 3.96 -2.83
C ILE A 102 1.87 4.94 -2.97
N HIS A 103 2.16 6.23 -2.79
CA HIS A 103 1.15 7.29 -2.84
C HIS A 103 1.02 7.85 -4.26
N VAL A 104 -0.11 7.57 -4.92
CA VAL A 104 -0.42 8.04 -6.27
C VAL A 104 -1.19 9.36 -6.20
N LEU A 105 -0.60 10.40 -6.81
CA LEU A 105 -1.17 11.74 -6.90
C LEU A 105 -1.51 12.07 -8.35
N ARG A 106 -2.65 12.72 -8.56
CA ARG A 106 -3.06 13.20 -9.89
C ARG A 106 -2.35 14.51 -10.20
N CYS A 107 -1.52 14.50 -11.24
CA CYS A 107 -0.79 15.67 -11.73
C CYS A 107 -1.19 16.02 -13.19
N PHE A 108 -2.43 15.73 -13.58
CA PHE A 108 -2.96 16.00 -14.91
C PHE A 108 -4.42 16.44 -14.83
N ASP A 109 -4.78 17.39 -15.69
CA ASP A 109 -6.15 17.85 -15.87
C ASP A 109 -6.83 17.07 -17.01
N ASP A 110 -8.08 16.70 -16.80
CA ASP A 110 -8.91 16.03 -17.81
C ASP A 110 -10.38 16.38 -17.52
N SER A 111 -11.08 16.95 -18.51
CA SER A 111 -12.47 17.38 -18.39
C SER A 111 -13.46 16.22 -18.24
N ASP A 112 -13.07 15.03 -18.68
CA ASP A 112 -13.92 13.83 -18.63
C ASP A 112 -13.76 13.07 -17.30
N ILE A 113 -12.80 13.48 -16.45
CA ILE A 113 -12.49 12.81 -15.19
C ILE A 113 -12.75 13.73 -14.01
N THR A 114 -13.82 13.45 -13.27
CA THR A 114 -14.18 14.19 -12.06
C THR A 114 -13.17 13.98 -10.93
N HIS A 115 -12.82 15.08 -10.27
CA HIS A 115 -12.04 15.07 -9.04
C HIS A 115 -12.96 15.29 -7.84
N VAL A 116 -12.66 14.66 -6.69
CA VAL A 116 -13.49 14.74 -5.47
C VAL A 116 -13.70 16.19 -5.02
N GLU A 117 -12.69 17.04 -5.22
CA GLU A 117 -12.70 18.48 -4.88
C GLU A 117 -13.03 19.41 -6.07
N ASN A 118 -13.55 18.87 -7.17
CA ASN A 118 -13.84 19.60 -8.41
C ASN A 118 -12.65 20.39 -9.00
N SER A 119 -11.43 20.12 -8.52
CA SER A 119 -10.17 20.75 -8.92
C SER A 119 -9.03 19.79 -8.60
N VAL A 120 -8.03 19.71 -9.48
CA VAL A 120 -6.83 18.88 -9.27
C VAL A 120 -5.79 19.70 -8.50
N ASP A 121 -5.35 19.20 -7.35
CA ASP A 121 -4.27 19.81 -6.56
C ASP A 121 -3.51 18.69 -5.81
N PRO A 122 -2.39 18.19 -6.37
CA PRO A 122 -1.68 17.06 -5.78
C PRO A 122 -1.13 17.35 -4.38
N ILE A 123 -0.86 18.61 -4.03
CA ILE A 123 -0.34 18.99 -2.70
C ILE A 123 -1.46 18.88 -1.67
N ARG A 124 -2.63 19.45 -1.96
CA ARG A 124 -3.82 19.34 -1.11
C ARG A 124 -4.27 17.89 -0.96
N ASP A 125 -4.23 17.14 -2.05
CA ASP A 125 -4.65 15.74 -2.07
C ASP A 125 -3.71 14.88 -1.24
N ALA A 126 -2.39 15.12 -1.33
CA ALA A 126 -1.39 14.48 -0.47
C ALA A 126 -1.64 14.77 1.02
N ALA A 127 -1.85 16.04 1.36
CA ALA A 127 -2.12 16.48 2.73
C ALA A 127 -3.42 15.88 3.28
N THR A 128 -4.44 15.69 2.43
CA THR A 128 -5.69 15.04 2.82
C THR A 128 -5.45 13.59 3.24
N VAL A 129 -4.72 12.82 2.42
CA VAL A 129 -4.40 11.42 2.73
C VAL A 129 -3.55 11.33 4.01
N GLU A 130 -2.51 12.17 4.13
CA GLU A 130 -1.62 12.20 5.29
C GLU A 130 -2.39 12.52 6.58
N THR A 131 -3.31 13.49 6.54
CA THR A 131 -4.15 13.85 7.70
C THR A 131 -5.02 12.67 8.15
N GLU A 132 -5.65 11.94 7.23
CA GLU A 132 -6.47 10.78 7.58
C GLU A 132 -5.63 9.65 8.21
N LEU A 133 -4.41 9.42 7.72
CA LEU A 133 -3.48 8.45 8.32
C LEU A 133 -3.05 8.87 9.73
N MET A 134 -2.73 10.15 9.92
CA MET A 134 -2.38 10.70 11.24
C MET A 134 -3.54 10.57 12.24
N LEU A 135 -4.78 10.84 11.81
CA LEU A 135 -5.96 10.67 12.65
C LEU A 135 -6.19 9.20 13.05
N ALA A 136 -5.99 8.27 12.10
CA ALA A 136 -6.08 6.84 12.38
C ALA A 136 -5.02 6.35 13.38
N ASP A 137 -3.80 6.88 13.28
CA ASP A 137 -2.72 6.60 14.24
C ASP A 137 -3.05 7.18 15.62
N MET A 138 -3.62 8.39 15.66
CA MET A 138 -4.04 9.02 16.91
C MET A 138 -5.12 8.20 17.64
N ASP A 139 -6.18 7.76 16.96
CA ASP A 139 -7.21 6.88 17.53
C ASP A 139 -6.62 5.53 18.00
N SER A 140 -5.67 4.97 17.25
CA SER A 140 -4.95 3.75 17.65
C SER A 140 -4.13 3.96 18.93
N LEU A 141 -3.41 5.07 19.03
CA LEU A 141 -2.62 5.42 20.21
C LEU A 141 -3.51 5.68 21.43
N GLU A 142 -4.62 6.40 21.28
CA GLU A 142 -5.57 6.65 22.36
C GLU A 142 -6.15 5.35 22.94
N ARG A 143 -6.56 4.40 22.07
CA ARG A 143 -7.05 3.09 22.49
C ARG A 143 -5.98 2.29 23.23
N ARG A 144 -4.74 2.30 22.74
CA ARG A 144 -3.60 1.64 23.39
C ARG A 144 -3.29 2.27 24.74
N MET A 145 -3.28 3.59 24.83
CA MET A 145 -3.06 4.33 26.08
C MET A 145 -4.13 4.03 27.13
N ALA A 146 -5.41 4.01 26.74
CA ALA A 146 -6.50 3.66 27.65
C ALA A 146 -6.36 2.24 28.20
N ALA A 147 -6.02 1.27 27.33
CA ALA A 147 -5.79 -0.11 27.73
C ALA A 147 -4.58 -0.25 28.67
N LEU A 148 -3.46 0.42 28.37
CA LEU A 148 -2.26 0.43 29.21
C LEU A 148 -2.53 1.07 30.57
N THR A 149 -3.20 2.23 30.60
CA THR A 149 -3.57 2.93 31.84
C THR A 149 -4.39 2.04 32.77
N LYS A 150 -5.33 1.27 32.21
CA LYS A 150 -6.12 0.29 32.98
C LYS A 150 -5.26 -0.83 33.55
N LYS A 151 -4.30 -1.36 32.78
CA LYS A 151 -3.37 -2.41 33.24
C LYS A 151 -2.44 -1.91 34.34
N THR A 152 -1.86 -0.72 34.19
CA THR A 152 -0.97 -0.12 35.21
C THR A 152 -1.71 0.16 36.52
N ARG A 153 -2.94 0.68 36.46
CA ARG A 153 -3.79 0.86 37.66
C ARG A 153 -4.21 -0.47 38.31
N GLY A 154 -4.25 -1.55 37.53
CA GLY A 154 -4.55 -2.92 38.00
C GLY A 154 -3.38 -3.65 38.65
N GLY A 155 -2.20 -3.04 38.73
CA GLY A 155 -1.03 -3.61 39.43
C GLY A 155 -0.15 -4.55 38.60
N ASP A 156 -0.27 -4.55 37.27
CA ASP A 156 0.58 -5.35 36.38
C ASP A 156 2.04 -4.82 36.40
N LYS A 157 2.92 -5.52 37.11
CA LYS A 157 4.34 -5.15 37.32
C LYS A 157 5.19 -5.17 36.05
N GLN A 158 4.70 -5.71 34.93
CA GLN A 158 5.41 -5.70 33.64
C GLN A 158 5.25 -4.37 32.86
N CYS A 159 4.28 -3.52 33.22
CA CYS A 159 4.01 -2.25 32.53
C CYS A 159 4.49 -1.00 33.29
N SER A 160 5.36 -1.16 34.30
CA SER A 160 5.76 -0.08 35.23
C SER A 160 7.20 0.41 35.04
N SER A 161 7.73 0.36 33.82
CA SER A 161 9.06 0.86 33.44
C SER A 161 8.99 1.79 32.25
#